data_AF-A0A1Y3KZQ7-F1
#
_entry.id   AF-A0A1Y3KZQ7-F1
#
_cell.length_a   1.000
_cell.length_b   1.000
_cell.length_c   1.000
_cell.angle_alpha   90.00
_cell.angle_beta   90.00
_cell.angle_gamma   90.00
#
_symmetry.space_group_name_H-M   'P 1'
#
loop_
_entity.id
_entity.type
_entity.pdbx_description
1 polymer ?
#
loop_
_entity_poly.entity_id
_entity_poly.type
_entity_poly.pdbx_seq_one_letter_code
_entity_poly.pdbx_strand_id
1 'polypeptide(L)'
;MPTPAASIDTLIASQLPEWLASASATRLVELHACLREQQAVQQHLEALFGALVPLDVFAAPLLQNALAEQLAHSQDVRKAMLKIHFIERYPGSRPEVPPGVRERTLQHSLLAAALHNFSHGETRSLGLSDQSRLLDTQGNVLPMTVRAFAGLCRTLDLGGQYQAYLKAQLSAPGEAGQRVAMLLEQGQRHSLEAALRIAALKGDIDETAQVQCLAAISLEGGAVTRMRPNAVRVFGKRVRGAVAFELHSDGLGEGQLQGVLCWLPDDPHGAMTWHASWDALFQVLGRRVRLPGYREYFQRFISERDRERYTLALNRALAQGGGAHPRGA
;
A
#
# COMPACT_ATOMS: atom_id res chain seq x y z
N MET A 1 16.82 -7.56 48.45
CA MET A 1 16.24 -8.92 48.53
C MET A 1 16.28 -9.50 47.12
N PRO A 2 16.99 -10.61 46.85
CA PRO A 2 16.92 -11.24 45.53
C PRO A 2 15.48 -11.73 45.30
N THR A 3 14.91 -11.40 44.14
CA THR A 3 13.60 -11.91 43.72
C THR A 3 13.67 -13.43 43.57
N PRO A 4 12.68 -14.19 44.07
CA PRO A 4 12.71 -15.64 43.99
C PRO A 4 12.71 -16.09 42.52
N ALA A 5 13.50 -17.14 42.20
CA ALA A 5 13.75 -17.62 40.84
C ALA A 5 12.49 -18.08 40.06
N ALA A 6 11.34 -18.17 40.73
CA ALA A 6 10.03 -18.51 40.16
C ALA A 6 9.07 -17.30 40.05
N SER A 7 9.54 -16.07 40.29
CA SER A 7 8.70 -14.88 40.13
C SER A 7 8.40 -14.62 38.65
N ILE A 8 7.20 -14.11 38.38
CA ILE A 8 6.80 -13.58 37.07
C ILE A 8 7.81 -12.52 36.61
N ASP A 9 8.38 -11.73 37.53
CA ASP A 9 9.40 -10.72 37.21
C ASP A 9 10.68 -11.32 36.65
N THR A 10 11.10 -12.48 37.16
CA THR A 10 12.30 -13.19 36.70
C THR A 10 12.07 -13.78 35.31
N LEU A 11 10.87 -14.31 35.07
CA LEU A 11 10.47 -14.80 33.75
C LEU A 11 10.39 -13.65 32.74
N ILE A 12 9.76 -12.53 33.09
CA ILE A 12 9.69 -11.33 32.24
C ILE A 12 11.11 -10.86 31.94
N ALA A 13 11.95 -10.65 32.96
CA ALA A 13 13.33 -10.22 32.77
C ALA A 13 14.14 -11.16 31.85
N SER A 14 13.92 -12.48 31.92
CA SER A 14 14.60 -13.46 31.06
C SER A 14 14.17 -13.42 29.59
N GLN A 15 13.00 -12.87 29.31
CA GLN A 15 12.42 -12.77 27.95
C GLN A 15 12.54 -11.37 27.37
N LEU A 16 13.00 -10.39 28.15
CA LEU A 16 13.13 -9.02 27.69
C LEU A 16 14.33 -8.88 26.75
N PRO A 17 14.15 -8.21 25.59
CA PRO A 17 15.28 -7.81 24.77
C PRO A 17 16.26 -6.94 25.56
N GLU A 18 17.54 -7.10 25.26
CA GLU A 18 18.61 -6.38 25.95
C GLU A 18 18.41 -4.86 25.95
N TRP A 19 18.00 -4.29 24.81
CA TRP A 19 17.73 -2.86 24.66
C TRP A 19 16.63 -2.33 25.59
N LEU A 20 15.66 -3.18 25.96
CA LEU A 20 14.60 -2.79 26.91
C LEU A 20 15.09 -2.93 28.36
N ALA A 21 15.91 -3.94 28.64
CA ALA A 21 16.47 -4.18 29.97
C ALA A 21 17.50 -3.10 30.36
N SER A 22 18.27 -2.59 29.40
CA SER A 22 19.29 -1.55 29.62
C SER A 22 18.77 -0.11 29.55
N ALA A 23 17.50 0.09 29.15
CA ALA A 23 16.92 1.41 29.00
C ALA A 23 16.69 2.09 30.36
N SER A 24 16.87 3.42 30.41
CA SER A 24 16.52 4.18 31.61
C SER A 24 15.01 4.17 31.87
N ALA A 25 14.62 4.16 33.14
CA ALA A 25 13.21 4.17 33.53
C ALA A 25 12.43 5.33 32.89
N THR A 26 13.04 6.51 32.79
CA THR A 26 12.43 7.68 32.13
C THR A 26 12.12 7.41 30.65
N ARG A 27 13.07 6.87 29.89
CA ARG A 27 12.86 6.58 28.46
C ARG A 27 11.80 5.49 28.26
N LEU A 28 11.71 4.51 29.16
CA LEU A 28 10.67 3.48 29.13
C LEU A 28 9.28 4.05 29.42
N VAL A 29 9.14 4.96 30.39
CA VAL A 29 7.88 5.64 30.70
C VAL A 29 7.41 6.48 29.50
N GLU A 30 8.32 7.23 28.87
CA GLU A 30 8.01 8.03 27.69
C GLU A 30 7.60 7.15 26.48
N LEU A 31 8.32 6.05 26.23
CA LEU A 31 7.93 5.11 25.19
C LEU A 31 6.56 4.48 25.48
N HIS A 32 6.30 4.09 26.73
CA HIS A 32 5.02 3.49 27.11
C HIS A 32 3.86 4.48 26.89
N ALA A 33 4.02 5.73 27.29
CA ALA A 33 3.03 6.78 27.01
C ALA A 33 2.79 6.94 25.50
N CYS A 34 3.86 7.03 24.71
CA CYS A 34 3.78 7.14 23.25
C CYS A 34 3.03 5.95 22.61
N LEU A 35 3.32 4.71 23.02
CA LEU A 35 2.65 3.51 22.52
C LEU A 35 1.17 3.46 22.90
N ARG A 36 0.80 3.94 24.09
CA ARG A 36 -0.61 4.04 24.50
C ARG A 36 -1.39 5.01 23.64
N GLU A 37 -0.84 6.19 23.36
CA GLU A 37 -1.46 7.17 22.47
C GLU A 37 -1.58 6.63 21.04
N GLN A 38 -0.51 5.98 20.54
CA GLN A 38 -0.54 5.31 19.24
C GLN A 38 -1.66 4.26 19.18
N GLN A 39 -1.77 3.41 20.20
CA GLN A 39 -2.81 2.38 20.27
C GLN A 39 -4.21 2.97 20.30
N ALA A 40 -4.43 4.02 21.09
CA ALA A 40 -5.72 4.69 21.18
C ALA A 40 -6.14 5.26 19.82
N VAL A 41 -5.24 5.96 19.11
CA VAL A 41 -5.53 6.50 17.77
C VAL A 41 -5.75 5.38 16.76
N GLN A 42 -4.99 4.29 16.83
CA GLN A 42 -5.14 3.15 15.95
C GLN A 42 -6.51 2.47 16.10
N GLN A 43 -7.04 2.35 17.32
CA GLN A 43 -8.39 1.84 17.57
C GLN A 43 -9.48 2.70 16.89
N HIS A 44 -9.33 4.02 16.94
CA HIS A 44 -10.25 4.93 16.25
C HIS A 44 -10.14 4.82 14.73
N LEU A 45 -8.93 4.64 14.19
CA LEU A 45 -8.73 4.41 12.76
C LEU A 45 -9.33 3.07 12.31
N GLU A 46 -9.16 2.01 13.10
CA GLU A 46 -9.78 0.71 12.85
C GLU A 46 -11.31 0.80 12.85
N ALA A 47 -11.90 1.53 13.80
CA ALA A 47 -13.34 1.79 13.80
C ALA A 47 -13.80 2.58 12.57
N LEU A 48 -13.05 3.63 12.17
CA LEU A 48 -13.34 4.43 10.99
C LEU A 48 -13.31 3.59 9.70
N PHE A 49 -12.24 2.81 9.49
CA PHE A 49 -12.11 1.98 8.30
C PHE A 49 -13.05 0.78 8.32
N GLY A 50 -13.33 0.22 9.49
CA GLY A 50 -14.28 -0.88 9.67
C GLY A 50 -15.74 -0.48 9.40
N ALA A 51 -16.08 0.80 9.51
CA ALA A 51 -17.39 1.34 9.15
C ALA A 51 -17.59 1.52 7.63
N LEU A 52 -16.53 1.43 6.82
CA LEU A 52 -16.64 1.58 5.37
C LEU A 52 -17.28 0.34 4.75
N VAL A 53 -18.24 0.55 3.85
CA VAL A 53 -18.86 -0.53 3.10
C VAL A 53 -17.85 -1.08 2.08
N PRO A 54 -17.55 -2.39 2.08
CA PRO A 54 -16.70 -3.01 1.07
C PRO A 54 -17.24 -2.79 -0.34
N LEU A 55 -16.35 -2.60 -1.33
CA LEU A 55 -16.71 -2.29 -2.72
C LEU A 55 -17.69 -3.30 -3.32
N ASP A 56 -17.48 -4.59 -3.06
CA ASP A 56 -18.33 -5.66 -3.59
C ASP A 56 -19.74 -5.64 -2.95
N VAL A 57 -19.83 -5.33 -1.65
CA VAL A 57 -21.10 -5.17 -0.93
C VAL A 57 -21.86 -3.93 -1.41
N PHE A 58 -21.13 -2.84 -1.69
CA PHE A 58 -21.70 -1.61 -2.26
C PHE A 58 -22.21 -1.82 -3.70
N ALA A 59 -21.40 -2.46 -4.55
CA ALA A 59 -21.67 -2.55 -5.97
C ALA A 59 -22.68 -3.64 -6.36
N ALA A 60 -22.74 -4.74 -5.60
CA ALA A 60 -23.65 -5.84 -5.88
C ALA A 60 -25.11 -5.41 -6.05
N PRO A 61 -25.76 -4.72 -5.08
CA PRO A 61 -27.18 -4.35 -5.22
C PRO A 61 -27.42 -3.37 -6.37
N LEU A 62 -26.49 -2.44 -6.63
CA LEU A 62 -26.60 -1.49 -7.73
C LEU A 62 -26.59 -2.20 -9.08
N LEU A 63 -25.68 -3.16 -9.27
CA LEU A 63 -25.60 -3.93 -10.49
C LEU A 63 -26.80 -4.86 -10.66
N GLN A 64 -27.28 -5.48 -9.56
CA GLN A 64 -28.46 -6.35 -9.58
C GLN A 64 -29.71 -5.60 -10.03
N ASN A 65 -29.94 -4.41 -9.47
CA ASN A 65 -31.10 -3.59 -9.83
C ASN A 65 -31.03 -3.15 -11.30
N ALA A 66 -29.86 -2.66 -11.74
CA ALA A 66 -29.67 -2.24 -13.13
C ALA A 66 -29.85 -3.39 -14.14
N LEU A 67 -29.44 -4.61 -13.79
CA LEU A 67 -29.67 -5.80 -14.61
C LEU A 67 -31.15 -6.23 -14.60
N ALA A 68 -31.80 -6.18 -13.45
CA ALA A 68 -33.20 -6.57 -13.31
C ALA A 68 -34.14 -5.70 -14.17
N GLU A 69 -33.85 -4.40 -14.28
CA GLU A 69 -34.58 -3.48 -15.16
C GLU A 69 -34.50 -3.87 -16.64
N GLN A 70 -33.35 -4.40 -17.09
CA GLN A 70 -33.14 -4.80 -18.48
C GLN A 70 -33.60 -6.22 -18.79
N LEU A 71 -33.50 -7.13 -17.81
CA LEU A 71 -33.79 -8.55 -17.97
C LEU A 71 -35.22 -8.93 -17.50
N ALA A 72 -35.95 -8.00 -16.86
CA ALA A 72 -37.25 -8.23 -16.22
C ALA A 72 -37.26 -9.29 -15.11
N HIS A 73 -36.08 -9.70 -14.62
CA HIS A 73 -35.91 -10.62 -13.51
C HIS A 73 -34.58 -10.37 -12.79
N SER A 74 -34.54 -10.63 -11.49
CA SER A 74 -33.34 -10.44 -10.68
C SER A 74 -32.36 -11.61 -10.83
N GLN A 75 -31.07 -11.31 -10.90
CA GLN A 75 -29.98 -12.28 -10.96
C GLN A 75 -29.02 -12.05 -9.79
N ASP A 76 -28.49 -13.14 -9.21
CA ASP A 76 -27.40 -13.03 -8.24
C ASP A 76 -26.09 -12.74 -9.00
N VAL A 77 -25.68 -11.47 -9.07
CA VAL A 77 -24.48 -11.02 -9.80
C VAL A 77 -23.17 -11.60 -9.28
N ARG A 78 -23.18 -12.15 -8.05
CA ARG A 78 -22.00 -12.83 -7.49
C ARG A 78 -21.85 -14.25 -8.02
N LYS A 79 -22.94 -14.86 -8.47
CA LYS A 79 -22.99 -16.24 -8.97
C LYS A 79 -23.23 -16.34 -10.48
N ALA A 80 -23.99 -15.42 -11.06
CA ALA A 80 -24.14 -15.30 -12.50
C ALA A 80 -22.78 -14.99 -13.13
N MET A 81 -22.52 -15.54 -14.31
CA MET A 81 -21.18 -15.58 -14.90
C MET A 81 -21.13 -14.85 -16.24
N LEU A 82 -20.04 -14.14 -16.49
CA LEU A 82 -19.64 -13.71 -17.81
C LEU A 82 -18.61 -14.71 -18.35
N LYS A 83 -18.94 -15.37 -19.45
CA LYS A 83 -18.02 -16.22 -20.22
C LYS A 83 -17.48 -15.43 -21.40
N ILE A 84 -16.18 -15.11 -21.36
CA ILE A 84 -15.47 -14.43 -22.44
C ILE A 84 -14.68 -15.47 -23.22
N HIS A 85 -14.91 -15.55 -24.52
CA HIS A 85 -14.15 -16.41 -25.42
C HIS A 85 -13.34 -15.56 -26.40
N PHE A 86 -12.04 -15.79 -26.45
CA PHE A 86 -11.13 -15.11 -27.36
C PHE A 86 -10.09 -16.07 -27.95
N ILE A 87 -9.56 -15.66 -29.09
CA ILE A 87 -8.61 -16.42 -29.89
C ILE A 87 -7.25 -15.73 -29.79
N GLU A 88 -6.29 -16.41 -29.18
CA GLU A 88 -4.92 -15.96 -29.08
C GLU A 88 -4.12 -16.50 -30.27
N ARG A 89 -3.56 -15.59 -31.07
CA ARG A 89 -2.66 -15.94 -32.18
C ARG A 89 -1.23 -15.74 -31.72
N TYR A 90 -0.41 -16.77 -31.85
CA TYR A 90 1.01 -16.69 -31.53
C TYR A 90 1.84 -16.94 -32.80
N PRO A 91 2.99 -16.25 -32.93
CA PRO A 91 3.82 -16.39 -34.12
C PRO A 91 4.26 -17.84 -34.29
N GLY A 92 4.20 -18.33 -35.53
CA GLY A 92 4.80 -19.61 -35.90
C GLY A 92 6.30 -19.57 -35.61
N SER A 93 6.89 -20.72 -35.31
CA SER A 93 8.33 -20.85 -35.07
C SER A 93 9.19 -20.45 -36.28
N ARG A 94 8.59 -20.30 -37.47
CA ARG A 94 9.19 -19.76 -38.69
C ARG A 94 8.19 -18.86 -39.43
N PRO A 95 8.65 -17.86 -40.22
CA PRO A 95 7.78 -16.97 -41.00
C PRO A 95 6.85 -17.69 -41.99
N GLU A 96 7.26 -18.87 -42.48
CA GLU A 96 6.49 -19.68 -43.43
C GLU A 96 5.38 -20.50 -42.76
N VAL A 97 5.42 -20.64 -41.43
CA VAL A 97 4.42 -21.40 -40.67
C VAL A 97 3.29 -20.44 -40.29
N PRO A 98 2.03 -20.73 -40.65
CA PRO A 98 0.89 -19.92 -40.22
C PRO A 98 0.89 -19.74 -38.69
N PRO A 99 0.49 -18.57 -38.19
CA PRO A 99 0.38 -18.34 -36.75
C PRO A 99 -0.45 -19.43 -36.11
N GLY A 100 0.08 -20.01 -35.02
CA GLY A 100 -0.67 -20.95 -34.22
C GLY A 100 -1.87 -20.25 -33.58
N VAL A 101 -2.98 -20.96 -33.47
CA VAL A 101 -4.21 -20.45 -32.87
C VAL A 101 -4.48 -21.20 -31.58
N ARG A 102 -4.71 -20.47 -30.49
CA ARG A 102 -5.13 -21.04 -29.20
C ARG A 102 -6.42 -20.39 -28.76
N GLU A 103 -7.44 -21.21 -28.57
CA GLU A 103 -8.70 -20.77 -27.98
C GLU A 103 -8.56 -20.67 -26.46
N ARG A 104 -9.08 -19.57 -25.91
CA ARG A 104 -9.10 -19.31 -24.47
C ARG A 104 -10.49 -18.88 -24.05
N THR A 105 -10.93 -19.44 -22.92
CA THR A 105 -12.16 -19.04 -22.25
C THR A 105 -11.80 -18.53 -20.87
N LEU A 106 -12.31 -17.35 -20.52
CA LEU A 106 -12.29 -16.82 -19.17
C LEU A 106 -13.71 -16.76 -18.62
N GLN A 107 -13.86 -17.05 -17.34
CA GLN A 107 -15.13 -16.96 -16.63
C GLN A 107 -14.94 -16.17 -15.34
N HIS A 108 -15.79 -15.16 -15.16
CA HIS A 108 -15.84 -14.33 -13.96
C HIS A 108 -17.29 -14.11 -13.58
N SER A 109 -17.58 -13.85 -12.30
CA SER A 109 -18.93 -13.40 -11.94
C SER A 109 -19.26 -12.07 -12.62
N LEU A 110 -20.55 -11.80 -12.85
CA LEU A 110 -20.98 -10.53 -13.43
C LEU A 110 -20.49 -9.34 -12.59
N LEU A 111 -20.48 -9.49 -11.26
CA LEU A 111 -19.94 -8.47 -10.36
C LEU A 111 -18.43 -8.26 -10.56
N ALA A 112 -17.64 -9.33 -10.60
CA ALA A 112 -16.20 -9.21 -10.82
C ALA A 112 -15.88 -8.58 -12.19
N ALA A 113 -16.63 -8.97 -13.23
CA ALA A 113 -16.50 -8.38 -14.56
C ALA A 113 -16.84 -6.88 -14.57
N ALA A 114 -17.90 -6.47 -13.86
CA ALA A 114 -18.29 -5.07 -13.76
C ALA A 114 -17.25 -4.24 -12.98
N LEU A 115 -16.69 -4.79 -11.89
CA LEU A 115 -15.67 -4.12 -11.07
C LEU A 115 -14.31 -4.03 -11.77
N HIS A 116 -13.99 -4.97 -12.67
CA HIS A 116 -12.74 -4.97 -13.45
C HIS A 116 -12.78 -4.01 -14.65
N ASN A 117 -13.86 -3.23 -14.81
CA ASN A 117 -13.96 -2.10 -15.74
C ASN A 117 -13.51 -2.46 -17.17
N PHE A 118 -14.39 -3.12 -17.95
CA PHE A 118 -14.16 -3.50 -19.35
C PHE A 118 -13.29 -2.48 -20.09
N SER A 119 -12.02 -2.83 -20.31
CA SER A 119 -11.08 -1.89 -20.89
C SER A 119 -11.56 -1.51 -22.29
N HIS A 120 -11.35 -0.26 -22.67
CA HIS A 120 -11.82 0.27 -23.95
C HIS A 120 -11.31 -0.57 -25.15
N GLY A 121 -10.17 -1.25 -25.01
CA GLY A 121 -9.61 -2.20 -25.97
C GLY A 121 -10.37 -3.53 -26.07
N GLU A 122 -10.84 -4.09 -24.95
CA GLU A 122 -11.62 -5.34 -24.94
C GLU A 122 -12.98 -5.18 -25.64
N THR A 123 -13.57 -3.98 -25.58
CA THR A 123 -14.82 -3.67 -26.28
C THR A 123 -14.68 -3.28 -27.76
N ARG A 124 -13.46 -2.96 -28.23
CA ARG A 124 -13.21 -2.64 -29.65
C ARG A 124 -12.79 -3.91 -30.40
N SER A 125 -13.80 -4.62 -30.91
CA SER A 125 -13.78 -5.39 -32.17
C SER A 125 -12.72 -6.50 -32.37
N LEU A 126 -11.82 -6.76 -31.43
CA LEU A 126 -10.72 -7.74 -31.59
C LEU A 126 -10.67 -8.82 -30.49
N GLY A 127 -11.49 -8.73 -29.42
CA GLY A 127 -11.40 -9.64 -28.27
C GLY A 127 -12.68 -10.35 -27.82
N LEU A 128 -13.86 -9.92 -28.27
CA LEU A 128 -15.13 -10.58 -27.93
C LEU A 128 -15.61 -11.39 -29.13
N SER A 129 -15.36 -12.70 -29.12
CA SER A 129 -15.99 -13.57 -30.12
C SER A 129 -17.51 -13.58 -29.92
N ASP A 130 -18.24 -13.90 -30.99
CA ASP A 130 -19.68 -14.19 -30.94
C ASP A 130 -20.04 -15.40 -30.07
N GLN A 131 -19.06 -16.06 -29.44
CA GLN A 131 -19.27 -17.12 -28.46
C GLN A 131 -19.27 -16.62 -27.01
N SER A 132 -18.95 -15.34 -26.77
CA SER A 132 -19.03 -14.76 -25.43
C SER A 132 -20.48 -14.58 -25.00
N ARG A 133 -20.81 -14.98 -23.77
CA ARG A 133 -22.19 -15.05 -23.26
C ARG A 133 -22.25 -14.67 -21.79
N LEU A 134 -23.37 -14.09 -21.38
CA LEU A 134 -23.75 -13.99 -19.98
C LEU A 134 -24.56 -15.24 -19.61
N LEU A 135 -24.28 -15.79 -18.43
CA LEU A 135 -24.93 -16.97 -17.89
C LEU A 135 -25.60 -16.62 -16.56
N ASP A 136 -26.79 -17.14 -16.34
CA ASP A 136 -27.48 -17.05 -15.05
C ASP A 136 -26.81 -17.95 -14.00
N THR A 137 -27.42 -18.00 -12.81
CA THR A 137 -26.92 -18.83 -11.69
C THR A 137 -26.99 -20.35 -11.94
N GLN A 138 -27.77 -20.79 -12.92
CA GLN A 138 -27.93 -22.19 -13.31
C GLN A 138 -27.10 -22.56 -14.55
N GLY A 139 -26.42 -21.59 -15.16
CA GLY A 139 -25.61 -21.76 -16.37
C GLY A 139 -26.37 -21.56 -17.68
N ASN A 140 -27.63 -21.11 -17.65
CA ASN A 140 -28.37 -20.80 -18.87
C ASN A 140 -27.96 -19.44 -19.42
N VAL A 141 -28.03 -19.28 -20.74
CA VAL A 141 -27.68 -18.03 -21.41
C VAL A 141 -28.72 -16.95 -21.11
N LEU A 142 -28.26 -15.83 -20.56
CA LEU A 142 -29.10 -14.64 -20.35
C LEU A 142 -29.39 -13.94 -21.69
N PRO A 143 -30.59 -13.37 -21.88
CA PRO A 143 -30.98 -12.65 -23.10
C PRO A 143 -30.35 -11.25 -23.17
N MET A 144 -29.03 -11.15 -22.95
CA MET A 144 -28.25 -9.92 -22.99
C MET A 144 -26.89 -10.18 -23.61
N THR A 145 -26.47 -9.31 -24.53
CA THR A 145 -25.14 -9.41 -25.14
C THR A 145 -24.06 -8.86 -24.21
N VAL A 146 -22.81 -9.34 -24.35
CA VAL A 146 -21.67 -8.81 -23.59
C VAL A 146 -21.47 -7.31 -23.85
N ARG A 147 -21.76 -6.84 -25.07
CA ARG A 147 -21.70 -5.41 -25.41
C ARG A 147 -22.74 -4.60 -24.66
N ALA A 148 -23.97 -5.10 -24.57
CA ALA A 148 -25.04 -4.44 -23.81
C ALA A 148 -24.68 -4.38 -22.31
N PHE A 149 -24.16 -5.49 -21.76
CA PHE A 149 -23.68 -5.53 -20.38
C PHE A 149 -22.55 -4.53 -20.12
N ALA A 150 -21.53 -4.47 -20.99
CA ALA A 150 -20.44 -3.50 -20.88
C ALA A 150 -20.96 -2.05 -20.98
N GLY A 151 -21.97 -1.80 -21.82
CA GLY A 151 -22.66 -0.51 -21.89
C GLY A 151 -23.35 -0.16 -20.58
N LEU A 152 -24.09 -1.10 -19.99
CA LEU A 152 -24.75 -0.94 -18.70
C LEU A 152 -23.76 -0.60 -17.59
N CYS A 153 -22.64 -1.33 -17.49
CA CYS A 153 -21.60 -1.05 -16.48
C CYS A 153 -20.99 0.35 -16.62
N ARG A 154 -20.84 0.87 -17.85
CA ARG A 154 -20.34 2.22 -18.10
C ARG A 154 -21.32 3.30 -17.70
N THR A 155 -22.61 3.11 -18.01
CA THR A 155 -23.67 4.03 -17.60
C THR A 155 -23.83 4.04 -16.08
N LEU A 156 -23.70 2.87 -15.45
CA LEU A 156 -23.80 2.74 -14.00
C LEU A 156 -22.61 3.40 -13.28
N ASP A 157 -21.41 3.35 -13.84
CA ASP A 157 -20.18 3.92 -13.28
C ASP A 157 -19.99 3.61 -11.77
N LEU A 158 -19.97 2.31 -11.45
CA LEU A 158 -19.77 1.82 -10.08
C LEU A 158 -18.48 2.38 -9.44
N GLY A 159 -17.44 2.57 -10.24
CA GLY A 159 -16.17 3.15 -9.80
C GLY A 159 -16.32 4.61 -9.37
N GLY A 160 -16.98 5.44 -10.18
CA GLY A 160 -17.28 6.83 -9.83
C GLY A 160 -18.18 6.94 -8.59
N GLN A 161 -19.23 6.12 -8.52
CA GLN A 161 -20.13 6.09 -7.36
C GLN A 161 -19.40 5.71 -6.06
N TYR A 162 -18.56 4.67 -6.10
CA TYR A 162 -17.81 4.26 -4.91
C TYR A 162 -16.74 5.28 -4.51
N GLN A 163 -16.08 5.94 -5.47
CA GLN A 163 -15.16 7.03 -5.17
C GLN A 163 -15.87 8.22 -4.52
N ALA A 164 -17.08 8.56 -4.96
CA ALA A 164 -17.89 9.60 -4.34
C ALA A 164 -18.28 9.22 -2.91
N TYR A 165 -18.68 7.96 -2.69
CA TYR A 165 -18.93 7.40 -1.36
C TYR A 165 -17.70 7.54 -0.45
N LEU A 166 -16.52 7.08 -0.88
CA LEU A 166 -15.30 7.18 -0.08
C LEU A 166 -14.92 8.64 0.24
N LYS A 167 -15.06 9.56 -0.72
CA LYS A 167 -14.82 11.00 -0.47
C LYS A 167 -15.78 11.56 0.57
N ALA A 168 -17.05 11.17 0.51
CA ALA A 168 -18.05 11.61 1.48
C ALA A 168 -17.74 11.11 2.90
N GLN A 169 -17.13 9.93 3.05
CA GLN A 169 -16.77 9.39 4.37
C GLN A 169 -15.42 9.87 4.89
N LEU A 170 -14.40 9.94 4.02
CA LEU A 170 -13.01 10.17 4.42
C LEU A 170 -12.53 11.61 4.21
N SER A 171 -13.27 12.41 3.44
CA SER A 171 -12.87 13.77 3.06
C SER A 171 -14.09 14.69 2.90
N ALA A 172 -15.09 14.50 3.76
CA ALA A 172 -16.26 15.37 3.80
C ALA A 172 -15.86 16.84 3.99
N PRO A 173 -16.56 17.81 3.38
CA PRO A 173 -16.31 19.22 3.65
C PRO A 173 -16.64 19.56 5.12
N GLY A 174 -15.94 20.55 5.67
CA GLY A 174 -16.17 21.06 7.03
C GLY A 174 -15.51 20.21 8.13
N GLU A 175 -16.07 20.30 9.34
CA GLU A 175 -15.48 19.71 10.56
C GLU A 175 -15.33 18.18 10.49
N ALA A 176 -16.26 17.49 9.82
CA ALA A 176 -16.24 16.03 9.73
C ALA A 176 -14.98 15.53 9.01
N GLY A 177 -14.66 16.06 7.82
CA GLY A 177 -13.44 15.68 7.12
C GLY A 177 -12.17 16.20 7.78
N GLN A 178 -12.21 17.37 8.43
CA GLN A 178 -11.08 17.85 9.23
C GLN A 178 -10.75 16.90 10.39
N ARG A 179 -11.77 16.36 11.06
CA ARG A 179 -11.59 15.38 12.14
C ARG A 179 -10.97 14.08 11.65
N VAL A 180 -11.40 13.58 10.49
CA VAL A 180 -10.78 12.41 9.86
C VAL A 180 -9.33 12.69 9.45
N ALA A 181 -9.06 13.85 8.83
CA ALA A 181 -7.71 14.24 8.44
C ALA A 181 -6.78 14.35 9.66
N MET A 182 -7.26 14.96 10.74
CA MET A 182 -6.54 15.06 12.01
C MET A 182 -6.26 13.68 12.61
N LEU A 183 -7.25 12.78 12.60
CA LEU A 183 -7.08 11.41 13.11
C LEU A 183 -6.04 10.62 12.30
N LEU A 184 -6.08 10.71 10.96
CA LEU A 184 -5.09 10.07 10.08
C LEU A 184 -3.68 10.62 10.31
N GLU A 185 -3.58 11.94 10.45
CA GLU A 185 -2.33 12.64 10.71
C GLU A 185 -1.75 12.23 12.07
N GLN A 186 -2.54 12.27 13.14
CA GLN A 186 -2.17 11.80 14.48
C GLN A 186 -1.68 10.34 14.45
N GLY A 187 -2.37 9.46 13.72
CA GLY A 187 -1.98 8.05 13.61
C GLY A 187 -0.60 7.88 12.99
N GLN A 188 -0.29 8.64 11.94
CA GLN A 188 1.04 8.67 11.33
C GLN A 188 2.08 9.29 12.28
N ARG A 189 1.74 10.41 12.94
CA ARG A 189 2.63 11.11 13.89
C ARG A 189 3.05 10.19 15.04
N HIS A 190 2.09 9.56 15.73
CA HIS A 190 2.40 8.67 16.85
C HIS A 190 3.15 7.42 16.41
N SER A 191 2.84 6.86 15.23
CA SER A 191 3.59 5.72 14.69
C SER A 191 5.04 6.07 14.34
N LEU A 192 5.26 7.27 13.82
CA LEU A 192 6.59 7.81 13.55
C LEU A 192 7.37 8.04 14.84
N GLU A 193 6.76 8.68 15.85
CA GLU A 193 7.38 8.94 17.14
C GLU A 193 7.72 7.64 17.88
N ALA A 194 6.81 6.67 17.91
CA ALA A 194 7.06 5.36 18.52
C ALA A 194 8.24 4.65 17.85
N ALA A 195 8.29 4.64 16.51
CA ALA A 195 9.40 4.05 15.76
C ALA A 195 10.74 4.76 16.07
N LEU A 196 10.74 6.10 16.18
CA LEU A 196 11.90 6.88 16.55
C LEU A 196 12.43 6.52 17.94
N ARG A 197 11.53 6.48 18.94
CA ARG A 197 11.90 6.16 20.34
C ARG A 197 12.43 4.73 20.46
N ILE A 198 11.82 3.78 19.75
CA ILE A 198 12.30 2.39 19.73
C ILE A 198 13.70 2.30 19.12
N ALA A 199 13.94 2.96 17.99
CA ALA A 199 15.24 2.94 17.32
C ALA A 199 16.33 3.64 18.16
N ALA A 200 16.01 4.74 18.84
CA ALA A 200 16.93 5.38 19.79
C ALA A 200 17.27 4.47 20.99
N LEU A 201 16.29 3.74 21.53
CA LEU A 201 16.53 2.78 22.62
C LEU A 201 17.39 1.59 22.19
N LYS A 202 17.27 1.15 20.94
CA LYS A 202 18.13 0.12 20.35
C LYS A 202 19.56 0.60 20.07
N GLY A 203 19.79 1.91 20.11
CA GLY A 203 21.07 2.52 19.73
C GLY A 203 21.27 2.66 18.22
N ASP A 204 20.21 2.47 17.42
CA ASP A 204 20.26 2.63 15.95
C ASP A 204 20.38 4.10 15.52
N ILE A 205 20.07 5.02 16.45
CA ILE A 205 20.03 6.46 16.24
C ILE A 205 20.64 7.13 17.47
N ASP A 206 21.45 8.18 17.25
CA ASP A 206 22.01 8.97 18.34
C ASP A 206 20.99 9.96 18.95
N GLU A 207 21.34 10.49 20.12
CA GLU A 207 20.49 11.43 20.86
C GLU A 207 20.25 12.75 20.10
N THR A 208 21.23 13.19 19.30
CA THR A 208 21.09 14.43 18.51
C THR A 208 20.01 14.26 17.45
N ALA A 209 20.08 13.18 16.66
CA ALA A 209 19.11 12.87 15.64
C ALA A 209 17.72 12.62 16.24
N GLN A 210 17.64 11.95 17.40
CA GLN A 210 16.38 11.78 18.13
C GLN A 210 15.74 13.13 18.50
N VAL A 211 16.48 14.03 19.16
CA VAL A 211 15.95 15.33 19.62
C VAL A 211 15.53 16.21 18.44
N GLN A 212 16.36 16.27 17.38
CA GLN A 212 16.05 17.07 16.20
C GLN A 212 14.84 16.52 15.43
N CYS A 213 14.67 15.19 15.39
CA CYS A 213 13.52 14.56 14.76
C CYS A 213 12.24 14.80 15.56
N LEU A 214 12.27 14.66 16.90
CA LEU A 214 11.13 14.98 17.76
C LEU A 214 10.70 16.44 17.57
N ALA A 215 11.66 17.38 17.52
CA ALA A 215 11.36 18.78 17.24
C ALA A 215 10.70 19.00 15.86
N ALA A 216 11.12 18.22 14.84
CA ALA A 216 10.51 18.27 13.51
C ALA A 216 9.10 17.66 13.45
N ILE A 217 8.82 16.65 14.27
CA ILE A 217 7.51 15.99 14.37
C ILE A 217 6.48 16.90 15.08
N SER A 218 6.93 17.59 16.13
CA SER A 218 6.09 18.43 17.00
C SER A 218 5.84 19.85 16.47
N LEU A 219 5.91 20.10 15.15
CA LEU A 219 5.80 21.45 14.54
C LEU A 219 4.41 22.12 14.68
N GLU A 220 3.94 22.29 15.91
CA GLU A 220 2.94 23.26 16.34
C GLU A 220 3.57 24.61 16.75
N GLY A 221 4.90 24.79 16.70
CA GLY A 221 5.47 26.09 17.09
C GLY A 221 6.94 26.29 16.76
N GLY A 222 7.23 26.97 15.65
CA GLY A 222 8.41 27.84 15.46
C GLY A 222 9.81 27.30 15.78
N ALA A 223 9.95 26.01 16.08
CA ALA A 223 11.19 25.43 16.56
C ALA A 223 12.17 25.30 15.40
N VAL A 224 13.32 25.97 15.54
CA VAL A 224 14.42 25.81 14.60
C VAL A 224 15.00 24.42 14.79
N THR A 225 14.72 23.53 13.84
CA THR A 225 15.27 22.18 13.77
C THR A 225 16.29 22.10 12.64
N ARG A 226 17.35 21.33 12.87
CA ARG A 226 18.34 20.95 11.85
C ARG A 226 17.84 19.83 10.93
N MET A 227 16.64 19.30 11.20
CA MET A 227 16.04 18.25 10.40
C MET A 227 15.03 18.78 9.39
N ARG A 228 15.25 18.45 8.12
CA ARG A 228 14.34 18.79 7.03
C ARG A 228 13.58 17.55 6.55
N PRO A 229 12.24 17.54 6.64
CA PRO A 229 11.44 16.43 6.12
C PRO A 229 11.43 16.45 4.59
N ASN A 230 11.65 15.29 4.00
CA ASN A 230 11.72 15.06 2.58
C ASN A 230 10.87 13.85 2.18
N ALA A 231 10.19 13.96 1.04
CA ALA A 231 9.44 12.85 0.49
C ALA A 231 10.39 11.84 -0.17
N VAL A 232 10.31 10.57 0.24
CA VAL A 232 11.08 9.51 -0.40
C VAL A 232 10.51 9.22 -1.79
N ARG A 233 11.38 9.18 -2.79
CA ARG A 233 11.02 8.85 -4.18
C ARG A 233 11.91 7.74 -4.73
N VAL A 234 11.30 6.73 -5.34
CA VAL A 234 12.00 5.62 -6.00
C VAL A 234 11.52 5.54 -7.45
N PHE A 235 12.45 5.55 -8.40
CA PHE A 235 12.14 5.65 -9.85
C PHE A 235 11.19 6.81 -10.20
N GLY A 236 11.36 7.96 -9.51
CA GLY A 236 10.52 9.15 -9.64
C GLY A 236 9.13 9.04 -8.99
N LYS A 237 8.80 7.90 -8.37
CA LYS A 237 7.50 7.64 -7.73
C LYS A 237 7.58 7.94 -6.25
N ARG A 238 6.62 8.71 -5.72
CA ARG A 238 6.53 9.02 -4.29
C ARG A 238 6.16 7.76 -3.52
N VAL A 239 6.94 7.45 -2.51
CA VAL A 239 6.66 6.42 -1.50
C VAL A 239 5.69 7.06 -0.50
N ARG A 240 4.41 6.67 -0.54
CA ARG A 240 3.37 7.24 0.34
C ARG A 240 3.47 6.64 1.74
N GLY A 241 3.20 7.44 2.78
CA GLY A 241 3.30 6.98 4.17
C GLY A 241 4.74 6.84 4.68
N ALA A 242 5.74 7.27 3.92
CA ALA A 242 7.14 7.29 4.31
C ALA A 242 7.68 8.72 4.34
N VAL A 243 8.64 8.99 5.20
CA VAL A 243 9.36 10.27 5.26
C VAL A 243 10.84 10.01 5.52
N ALA A 244 11.69 10.86 4.95
CA ALA A 244 13.09 10.93 5.33
C ALA A 244 13.39 12.32 5.89
N PHE A 245 14.22 12.39 6.92
CA PHE A 245 14.69 13.64 7.51
C PHE A 245 16.17 13.80 7.20
N GLU A 246 16.52 14.88 6.51
CA GLU A 246 17.91 15.28 6.32
C GLU A 246 18.37 16.04 7.56
N LEU A 247 19.42 15.57 8.23
CA LEU A 247 20.07 16.31 9.30
C LEU A 247 21.17 17.19 8.71
N HIS A 248 21.07 18.50 8.89
CA HIS A 248 22.10 19.46 8.47
C HIS A 248 22.96 19.92 9.65
N SER A 249 24.15 20.46 9.35
CA SER A 249 25.02 21.04 10.38
C SER A 249 24.41 22.27 11.06
N ASP A 250 23.59 23.03 10.34
CA ASP A 250 22.88 24.22 10.84
C ASP A 250 21.35 24.04 10.81
N GLY A 251 20.65 24.93 11.53
CA GLY A 251 19.18 24.93 11.64
C GLY A 251 18.46 25.66 10.50
N LEU A 252 19.21 26.33 9.63
CA LEU A 252 18.66 27.01 8.46
C LEU A 252 18.60 26.07 7.25
N GLY A 253 19.30 24.93 7.32
CA GLY A 253 19.39 23.88 6.30
C GLY A 253 20.11 24.31 5.02
N GLU A 254 20.98 25.31 5.17
CA GLU A 254 21.99 25.67 4.17
C GLU A 254 23.33 24.97 4.48
N GLY A 255 23.44 24.39 5.67
CA GLY A 255 24.61 23.66 6.13
C GLY A 255 24.80 22.29 5.46
N GLN A 256 25.97 21.70 5.71
CA GLN A 256 26.34 20.40 5.18
C GLN A 256 25.43 19.29 5.70
N LEU A 257 24.96 18.42 4.80
CA LEU A 257 24.23 17.20 5.14
C LEU A 257 25.11 16.28 6.00
N GLN A 258 24.65 15.98 7.21
CA GLN A 258 25.29 15.08 8.17
C GLN A 258 24.75 13.65 8.07
N GLY A 259 23.51 13.49 7.63
CA GLY A 259 22.90 12.18 7.42
C GLY A 259 21.42 12.26 7.10
N VAL A 260 20.85 11.10 6.82
CA VAL A 260 19.46 10.92 6.44
C VAL A 260 18.83 9.88 7.36
N LEU A 261 17.82 10.30 8.11
CA LEU A 261 16.99 9.42 8.92
C LEU A 261 15.74 9.04 8.11
N CYS A 262 15.53 7.76 7.83
CA CYS A 262 14.41 7.29 7.01
C CYS A 262 13.41 6.50 7.85
N TRP A 263 12.15 6.93 7.79
CA TRP A 263 11.01 6.20 8.33
C TRP A 263 10.24 5.50 7.22
N LEU A 264 10.14 4.18 7.36
CA LEU A 264 9.32 3.27 6.56
C LEU A 264 8.46 2.47 7.55
N PRO A 265 7.14 2.75 7.66
CA PRO A 265 6.28 2.04 8.59
C PRO A 265 6.40 0.52 8.43
N ASP A 266 6.39 -0.22 9.53
CA ASP A 266 6.47 -1.69 9.57
C ASP A 266 7.61 -2.33 8.75
N ASP A 267 8.72 -1.62 8.47
CA ASP A 267 9.83 -2.24 7.77
C ASP A 267 10.37 -3.42 8.61
N PRO A 268 10.40 -4.65 8.05
CA PRO A 268 10.86 -5.84 8.78
C PRO A 268 12.33 -5.75 9.23
N HIS A 269 13.10 -4.82 8.67
CA HIS A 269 14.49 -4.57 9.01
C HIS A 269 14.68 -3.26 9.81
N GLY A 270 13.62 -2.80 10.48
CA GLY A 270 13.63 -1.58 11.30
C GLY A 270 12.90 -0.44 10.62
N ALA A 271 11.78 0.00 11.24
CA ALA A 271 10.92 1.04 10.69
C ALA A 271 11.57 2.43 10.65
N MET A 272 12.59 2.68 11.48
CA MET A 272 13.36 3.91 11.49
C MET A 272 14.84 3.57 11.34
N THR A 273 15.52 4.15 10.35
CA THR A 273 16.92 3.82 10.02
C THR A 273 17.76 5.06 9.72
N TRP A 274 18.98 5.10 10.26
CA TRP A 274 19.95 6.15 10.00
C TRP A 274 20.89 5.78 8.84
N HIS A 275 21.22 6.77 8.00
CA HIS A 275 22.14 6.62 6.87
C HIS A 275 23.05 7.85 6.76
N ALA A 276 24.30 7.65 6.34
CA ALA A 276 25.26 8.76 6.17
C ALA A 276 24.91 9.70 4.99
N SER A 277 24.12 9.22 4.02
CA SER A 277 23.69 9.99 2.85
C SER A 277 22.47 9.36 2.18
N TRP A 278 21.89 10.05 1.19
CA TRP A 278 20.86 9.48 0.33
C TRP A 278 21.35 8.27 -0.46
N ASP A 279 22.59 8.30 -0.97
CA ASP A 279 23.17 7.16 -1.67
C ASP A 279 23.25 5.92 -0.76
N ALA A 280 23.63 6.10 0.51
CA ALA A 280 23.66 5.01 1.48
C ALA A 280 22.25 4.42 1.72
N LEU A 281 21.24 5.28 1.89
CA LEU A 281 19.84 4.87 2.00
C LEU A 281 19.40 4.05 0.77
N PHE A 282 19.62 4.57 -0.44
CA PHE A 282 19.20 3.89 -1.66
C PHE A 282 19.98 2.60 -1.93
N GLN A 283 21.25 2.51 -1.52
CA GLN A 283 22.00 1.26 -1.57
C GLN A 283 21.39 0.21 -0.62
N VAL A 284 21.01 0.59 0.61
CA VAL A 284 20.33 -0.30 1.55
C VAL A 284 19.01 -0.77 0.97
N LEU A 285 18.17 0.14 0.46
CA LEU A 285 16.89 -0.21 -0.18
C LEU A 285 17.11 -1.13 -1.39
N GLY A 286 18.11 -0.84 -2.22
CA GLY A 286 18.50 -1.68 -3.35
C GLY A 286 18.88 -3.11 -2.94
N ARG A 287 19.57 -3.29 -1.81
CA ARG A 287 19.83 -4.62 -1.24
C ARG A 287 18.55 -5.27 -0.72
N ARG A 288 17.72 -4.54 0.04
CA ARG A 288 16.48 -5.05 0.64
C ARG A 288 15.46 -5.52 -0.39
N VAL A 289 15.28 -4.82 -1.52
CA VAL A 289 14.35 -5.25 -2.59
C VAL A 289 14.72 -6.58 -3.27
N ARG A 290 15.91 -7.11 -3.00
CA ARG A 290 16.33 -8.45 -3.44
C ARG A 290 15.97 -9.55 -2.43
N LEU A 291 15.60 -9.18 -1.21
CA LEU A 291 15.16 -10.12 -0.18
C LEU A 291 13.75 -10.63 -0.47
N PRO A 292 13.44 -11.89 -0.11
CA PRO A 292 12.10 -12.45 -0.23
C PRO A 292 11.06 -11.58 0.51
N GLY A 293 9.91 -11.32 -0.11
CA GLY A 293 8.79 -10.59 0.52
C GLY A 293 8.95 -9.06 0.61
N TYR A 294 10.17 -8.52 0.44
CA TYR A 294 10.39 -7.09 0.61
C TYR A 294 9.78 -6.26 -0.53
N ARG A 295 9.65 -6.84 -1.73
CA ARG A 295 9.02 -6.14 -2.88
C ARG A 295 7.54 -5.92 -2.63
N GLU A 296 6.85 -6.94 -2.13
CA GLU A 296 5.44 -6.93 -1.78
C GLU A 296 5.19 -5.91 -0.65
N TYR A 297 6.04 -5.95 0.39
CA TYR A 297 6.06 -4.94 1.43
C TYR A 297 6.21 -3.52 0.86
N PHE A 298 7.25 -3.26 0.07
CA PHE A 298 7.55 -1.90 -0.41
C PHE A 298 6.50 -1.39 -1.40
N GLN A 299 5.92 -2.28 -2.21
CA GLN A 299 4.90 -1.94 -3.20
C GLN A 299 3.63 -1.35 -2.58
N ARG A 300 3.34 -1.63 -1.29
CA ARG A 300 2.19 -1.04 -0.58
C ARG A 300 2.24 0.48 -0.52
N PHE A 301 3.43 1.06 -0.59
CA PHE A 301 3.64 2.51 -0.55
C PHE A 301 3.52 3.19 -1.93
N ILE A 302 3.44 2.41 -3.01
CA ILE A 302 3.29 2.92 -4.37
C ILE A 302 1.81 2.90 -4.75
N SER A 303 1.26 4.03 -5.18
CA SER A 303 -0.14 4.08 -5.63
C SER A 303 -0.38 3.20 -6.82
N GLU A 304 -1.61 2.68 -6.93
CA GLU A 304 -2.07 1.86 -8.05
C GLU A 304 -1.70 2.46 -9.42
N ARG A 305 -1.95 3.77 -9.62
CA ARG A 305 -1.63 4.48 -10.88
C ARG A 305 -0.15 4.42 -11.27
N ASP A 306 0.74 4.35 -10.29
CA ASP A 306 2.20 4.34 -10.51
C ASP A 306 2.80 2.94 -10.50
N ARG A 307 2.03 1.93 -10.05
CA ARG A 307 2.51 0.57 -9.74
C ARG A 307 3.08 -0.15 -10.96
N GLU A 308 2.42 -0.05 -12.12
CA GLU A 308 2.91 -0.67 -13.36
C GLU A 308 4.28 -0.09 -13.77
N ARG A 309 4.38 1.25 -13.86
CA ARG A 309 5.62 1.94 -14.24
C ARG A 309 6.74 1.69 -13.24
N TYR A 310 6.43 1.69 -11.95
CA TYR A 310 7.36 1.35 -10.88
C TYR A 310 7.89 -0.09 -11.05
N THR A 311 6.99 -1.06 -11.26
CA THR A 311 7.35 -2.48 -11.40
C THR A 311 8.24 -2.72 -12.62
N LEU A 312 7.91 -2.09 -13.76
CA LEU A 312 8.75 -2.16 -14.96
C LEU A 312 10.15 -1.57 -14.71
N ALA A 313 10.24 -0.42 -14.07
CA ALA A 313 11.52 0.22 -13.75
C ALA A 313 12.35 -0.63 -12.77
N LEU A 314 11.72 -1.17 -11.72
CA LEU A 314 12.35 -2.05 -10.75
C LEU A 314 12.90 -3.31 -11.41
N ASN A 315 12.10 -3.98 -12.26
CA ASN A 315 12.54 -5.19 -12.95
C ASN A 315 13.72 -4.93 -13.90
N ARG A 316 13.72 -3.79 -14.60
CA ARG A 316 14.87 -3.38 -15.43
C ARG A 316 16.13 -3.16 -14.60
N ALA A 317 16.01 -2.44 -13.47
CA ALA A 317 17.13 -2.18 -12.57
C ALA A 317 17.70 -3.47 -11.97
N LEU A 318 16.83 -4.42 -11.60
CA LEU A 318 17.25 -5.72 -11.07
C LEU A 318 17.95 -6.58 -12.13
N ALA A 319 17.46 -6.58 -13.37
CA ALA A 319 18.08 -7.31 -14.48
C ALA A 319 19.50 -6.78 -14.78
N GLN A 320 19.69 -5.45 -14.75
CA GLN A 320 21.00 -4.82 -14.94
C GLN A 320 21.94 -5.08 -13.77
N GLY A 321 21.44 -5.04 -12.53
CA GLY A 321 22.22 -5.28 -11.32
C GLY A 321 22.56 -6.76 -11.06
N GLY A 322 21.90 -7.71 -11.74
CA GLY A 322 22.18 -9.15 -11.65
C GLY A 322 23.28 -9.64 -12.60
N GLY A 323 23.69 -8.82 -13.58
CA GLY A 323 24.73 -9.17 -14.56
C GLY A 323 26.17 -8.98 -14.08
N ALA A 324 26.38 -8.37 -12.91
CA ALA A 324 27.71 -8.12 -12.34
C ALA A 324 28.13 -9.23 -11.37
N HIS A 325 28.09 -10.49 -11.82
CA HIS A 325 28.83 -11.57 -11.17
C HIS A 325 30.09 -11.83 -12.01
N PRO A 326 31.31 -11.61 -11.49
CA PRO A 326 32.50 -11.99 -12.23
C PRO A 326 32.49 -13.52 -12.32
N ARG A 327 32.33 -14.06 -13.53
CA ARG A 327 32.74 -15.44 -13.82
C ARG A 327 34.26 -15.47 -13.75
N GLY A 328 34.78 -15.66 -12.55
CA GLY A 328 36.17 -16.02 -12.31
C GLY A 328 36.30 -17.54 -12.23
N ALA A 329 36.80 -18.11 -13.32
CA ALA A 329 37.72 -19.26 -13.42
C ALA A 329 37.75 -19.71 -14.88
#